data_AF-A0A9L0RZX4-F1
#
_entry.id   AF-A0A9L0RZX4-F1
#
_cell.length_a   1.000
_cell.length_b   1.000
_cell.length_c   1.000
_cell.angle_alpha   90.00
_cell.angle_beta   90.00
_cell.angle_gamma   90.00
#
_symmetry.space_group_name_H-M   'P 1'
#
loop_
_entity.id
_entity.type
_entity.pdbx_description
1 polymer ?
#
loop_
_entity_poly.entity_id
_entity_poly.type
_entity_poly.pdbx_seq_one_letter_code
_entity_poly.pdbx_strand_id
1 'polypeptide(L)' 'ELNHSTTGPAPGITAAFDSHFPNQNQTRNCWQDYLDFHRCEKAMTTKGALLTLAKK' A
#
# COMPACT_ATOMS: atom_id res chain seq x y z
N GLU A 1 -3.05 -19.86 14.25
CA GLU A 1 -3.22 -19.05 13.03
C GLU A 1 -2.83 -17.62 13.36
N LEU A 2 -1.61 -17.21 12.97
CA LEU A 2 -1.12 -15.86 13.21
C LEU A 2 -1.65 -14.95 12.12
N ASN A 3 -2.62 -14.11 12.49
CA ASN A 3 -3.15 -13.03 11.67
C ASN A 3 -2.04 -11.99 11.44
N HIS A 4 -1.32 -12.10 10.32
CA HIS A 4 -0.48 -11.04 9.81
C HIS A 4 -1.34 -9.88 9.29
N SER A 5 -1.92 -9.12 10.21
CA SER A 5 -2.27 -7.72 9.96
C SER A 5 -1.13 -6.85 10.46
N THR A 6 0.01 -6.94 9.78
CA THR A 6 1.17 -6.06 9.98
C THR A 6 0.97 -4.84 9.09
N THR A 7 0.29 -3.82 9.61
CA THR A 7 0.28 -2.49 8.98
C THR A 7 1.67 -1.87 9.08
N GLY A 8 2.50 -2.06 8.04
CA GLY A 8 3.66 -1.22 7.73
C GLY A 8 4.95 -1.48 8.55
N PRO A 9 6.12 -1.02 8.05
CA PRO A 9 7.32 -1.85 8.04
C PRO A 9 8.32 -1.56 9.17
N ALA A 10 8.93 -2.62 9.74
CA ALA A 10 10.34 -2.72 10.18
C ALA A 10 10.62 -4.13 10.77
N PRO A 11 11.86 -4.68 10.74
CA PRO A 11 13.12 -4.15 10.22
C PRO A 11 13.66 -5.01 9.05
N GLY A 12 13.79 -4.36 7.90
CA GLY A 12 14.47 -4.88 6.73
C GLY A 12 14.46 -3.73 5.74
N ILE A 13 15.61 -3.42 5.16
CA ILE A 13 15.76 -2.30 4.20
C ILE A 13 15.04 -2.63 2.86
N THR A 14 14.23 -3.69 2.83
CA THR A 14 13.64 -4.35 1.66
C THR A 14 12.18 -4.72 1.93
N ALA A 15 11.36 -4.75 0.88
CA ALA A 15 9.97 -5.23 0.96
C ALA A 15 9.90 -6.70 1.43
N ALA A 16 8.79 -7.06 2.10
CA ALA A 16 8.53 -8.43 2.54
C ALA A 16 8.11 -9.34 1.37
N PHE A 17 8.19 -10.65 1.57
CA PHE A 17 7.67 -11.61 0.59
C PHE A 17 6.14 -11.52 0.50
N ASP A 18 5.61 -11.39 -0.72
CA ASP A 18 4.18 -11.45 -1.00
C ASP A 18 3.81 -12.79 -1.64
N SER A 19 3.02 -13.59 -0.93
CA SER A 19 2.53 -14.89 -1.39
C SER A 19 1.63 -14.83 -2.63
N HIS A 20 1.06 -13.66 -2.97
CA HIS A 20 0.28 -13.49 -4.21
C HIS A 20 1.18 -13.41 -5.46
N PHE A 21 2.46 -13.11 -5.27
CA PHE A 21 3.49 -13.05 -6.32
C PHE A 21 4.65 -14.01 -6.01
N PRO A 22 4.42 -15.34 -5.98
CA PRO A 22 5.42 -16.30 -5.52
C PRO A 22 6.47 -16.67 -6.57
N ASN A 23 6.33 -16.20 -7.82
CA ASN A 23 7.23 -16.55 -8.91
C ASN A 23 8.43 -15.58 -8.98
N GLN A 24 9.48 -15.98 -9.70
CA GLN A 24 10.67 -15.14 -9.90
C GLN A 24 10.36 -13.83 -10.66
N ASN A 25 9.28 -13.80 -11.45
CA ASN A 25 8.88 -12.62 -12.22
C ASN A 25 8.02 -11.65 -11.38
N GLN A 26 8.65 -10.63 -10.83
CA GLN A 26 8.03 -9.64 -9.94
C GLN A 26 7.37 -8.44 -10.65
N THR A 27 7.19 -8.46 -11.98
CA THR A 27 6.63 -7.31 -12.72
C THR A 27 5.25 -6.91 -12.22
N ARG A 28 4.36 -7.88 -11.93
CA ARG A 28 3.00 -7.58 -11.47
C ARG A 28 2.95 -7.02 -10.04
N ASN A 29 3.86 -7.48 -9.17
CA ASN A 29 4.00 -6.96 -7.81
C ASN A 29 4.43 -5.48 -7.84
N CYS A 30 5.51 -5.19 -8.56
CA CYS A 30 6.03 -3.82 -8.75
C CYS A 30 4.97 -2.87 -9.35
N TRP A 31 4.21 -3.35 -10.34
CA TRP A 31 3.15 -2.54 -10.95
C TRP A 31 1.99 -2.28 -9.98
N GLN A 32 1.62 -3.26 -9.16
CA GLN A 32 0.56 -3.11 -8.17
C GLN A 32 0.97 -2.11 -7.09
N ASP A 33 2.19 -2.22 -6.55
CA ASP A 33 2.73 -1.28 -5.57
C ASP A 33 2.77 0.17 -6.11
N TYR A 34 3.20 0.35 -7.36
CA TYR A 34 3.21 1.65 -8.03
C TYR A 34 1.82 2.28 -8.13
N LEU A 35 0.82 1.49 -8.56
CA LEU A 35 -0.55 1.96 -8.68
C LEU A 35 -1.16 2.28 -7.31
N ASP A 36 -0.89 1.46 -6.31
CA ASP A 36 -1.44 1.65 -4.97
C ASP A 36 -0.86 2.89 -4.29
N PHE A 37 0.42 3.20 -4.51
CA PHE A 37 1.00 4.48 -4.11
C PHE A 37 0.23 5.68 -4.68
N HIS A 38 0.03 5.73 -6.00
CA HIS A 38 -0.64 6.88 -6.64
C HIS A 38 -2.15 6.93 -6.34
N ARG A 39 -2.81 5.78 -6.16
CA ARG A 39 -4.19 5.73 -5.69
C ARG A 39 -4.30 6.27 -4.28
N CYS A 40 -3.37 5.90 -3.40
CA CYS A 40 -3.31 6.39 -2.04
C CYS A 40 -3.07 7.90 -2.01
N GLU A 41 -2.09 8.39 -2.77
CA GLU A 41 -1.81 9.81 -2.94
C GLU A 41 -3.07 10.60 -3.36
N LYS A 42 -3.74 10.15 -4.44
CA LYS A 42 -4.99 10.77 -4.92
C LYS A 42 -6.09 10.71 -3.86
N ALA A 43 -6.25 9.57 -3.18
CA ALA A 43 -7.24 9.39 -2.15
C ALA A 43 -6.96 10.28 -0.93
N MET A 44 -5.69 10.52 -0.57
CA MET A 44 -5.31 11.46 0.48
C MET A 44 -5.63 12.90 0.09
N THR A 45 -5.44 13.30 -1.17
CA THR A 45 -5.87 14.61 -1.67
C THR A 45 -7.39 14.78 -1.58
N THR A 46 -8.16 13.78 -2.01
CA THR A 46 -9.62 13.82 -1.94
C THR A 46 -10.16 13.74 -0.51
N LYS A 47 -9.61 12.86 0.33
CA LYS A 47 -9.99 12.74 1.74
C LYS A 47 -9.54 13.94 2.56
N GLY A 48 -8.42 14.56 2.23
CA GLY A 48 -8.00 15.86 2.78
C GLY A 48 -9.05 16.93 2.52
N ALA A 49 -9.58 17.01 1.29
CA ALA A 49 -10.73 17.88 0.97
C ALA A 49 -12.01 17.47 1.72
N LEU A 50 -12.27 16.18 1.91
CA LEU A 50 -13.41 15.71 2.71
C LEU A 50 -13.24 16.03 4.21
N LEU A 51 -12.02 16.01 4.77
CA LEU A 51 -11.76 16.38 6.16
C LEU A 51 -11.92 17.88 6.39
N THR A 52 -11.64 18.73 5.40
CA THR A 52 -11.94 20.18 5.46
C THR A 52 -13.42 20.47 5.25
N LEU A 53 -14.13 19.69 4.42
CA LEU A 53 -15.57 19.83 4.19
C LEU A 53 -16.42 19.24 5.32
N ALA A 54 -15.98 18.15 5.96
CA ALA A 54 -16.68 17.53 7.10
C ALA A 54 -16.48 18.29 8.43
N LYS A 55 -15.64 19.34 8.42
CA LYS A 55 -15.52 20.31 9.52
C LYS A 55 -16.35 21.59 9.30
N LYS A 56 -17.15 21.64 8.22
CA LYS A 56 -18.14 22.70 7.99
C LYS A 56 -19.55 22.12 8.01
#